data_AF-A0A1G7K5K5-F1
#
_entry.id   AF-A0A1G7K5K5-F1
#
_cell.length_a   1.000
_cell.length_b   1.000
_cell.length_c   1.000
_cell.angle_alpha   90.00
_cell.angle_beta   90.00
_cell.angle_gamma   90.00
#
_symmetry.space_group_name_H-M   'P 1'
#
loop_
_entity.id
_entity.type
_entity.pdbx_description
1 polymer ?
#
loop_
_entity_poly.entity_id
_entity_poly.type
_entity_poly.pdbx_seq_one_letter_code
_entity_poly.pdbx_strand_id
1 'polypeptide(L)'
;MTTAVQEPHQDTQSTIEIPRPMPEAEAIYRRWVAHLHAEFSRNTTCVRRSEIVRDELHMLLLGRPHGGRMNAALISELPMSVLAESIDPRNVTLPAEMEEDLDRDRFNPIKPLIWFWRGFDRTVLGQNLWLGLRFRSMLGHHIFAGLGTGVRFYRDVVFERGYTLTFADNTIIRPGTRINDREPLNLSGTVS
;
A
#
# COMPACT_ATOMS: atom_id res chain seq x y z
N MET A 1 36.20 56.73 -12.35
CA MET A 1 34.86 56.15 -12.48
C MET A 1 35.04 54.75 -13.05
N THR A 2 35.51 53.81 -12.23
CA THR A 2 34.75 52.82 -11.44
C THR A 2 34.40 51.58 -12.28
N THR A 3 35.33 50.62 -12.26
CA THR A 3 35.16 49.26 -12.78
C THR A 3 34.36 48.46 -11.75
N ALA A 4 33.15 48.02 -12.09
CA ALA A 4 32.34 47.18 -11.23
C ALA A 4 32.87 45.74 -11.28
N VAL A 5 33.35 45.25 -10.14
CA VAL A 5 33.66 43.84 -9.92
C VAL A 5 32.35 43.12 -9.67
N GLN A 6 32.00 42.16 -10.52
CA GLN A 6 30.81 41.35 -10.40
C GLN A 6 31.14 40.17 -9.47
N GLU A 7 30.52 40.13 -8.30
CA GLU A 7 30.68 39.03 -7.34
C GLU A 7 30.07 37.73 -7.90
N PRO A 8 30.68 36.56 -7.62
CA PRO A 8 30.14 35.29 -8.06
C PRO A 8 28.88 34.96 -7.26
N HIS A 9 27.76 34.79 -7.95
CA HIS A 9 26.55 34.18 -7.38
C HIS A 9 26.89 32.76 -6.91
N GLN A 10 26.97 32.57 -5.59
CA GLN A 10 27.02 31.24 -4.99
C GLN A 10 25.65 30.58 -5.13
N ASP A 11 25.53 29.67 -6.09
CA ASP A 11 24.41 28.73 -6.19
C ASP A 11 24.38 27.86 -4.93
N THR A 12 23.64 28.32 -3.93
CA THR A 12 23.35 27.56 -2.72
C THR A 12 22.24 26.58 -3.08
N GLN A 13 22.59 25.45 -3.69
CA GLN A 13 21.66 24.33 -3.84
C GLN A 13 21.33 23.83 -2.42
N SER A 14 20.20 24.30 -1.86
CA SER A 14 19.69 23.77 -0.62
C SER A 14 19.28 22.31 -0.86
N THR A 15 20.10 21.37 -0.38
CA THR A 15 19.68 19.98 -0.25
C THR A 15 18.46 19.97 0.68
N ILE A 16 17.28 19.79 0.09
CA ILE A 16 16.03 19.66 0.83
C ILE A 16 16.18 18.46 1.77
N GLU A 17 16.29 18.72 3.07
CA GLU A 17 16.32 17.68 4.07
C GLU A 17 14.95 16.98 4.07
N ILE A 18 14.93 15.72 3.65
CA ILE A 18 13.70 14.92 3.61
C ILE A 18 13.28 14.66 5.07
N PRO A 19 12.09 15.10 5.50
CA PRO A 19 11.64 14.88 6.86
C PRO A 19 11.67 13.40 7.24
N ARG A 20 12.25 13.09 8.39
CA ARG A 20 12.32 11.73 8.93
C ARG A 20 11.59 11.63 10.26
N PRO A 21 10.99 10.48 10.58
CA PRO A 21 10.48 10.23 11.92
C PRO A 21 11.63 10.15 12.93
N MET A 22 11.30 10.23 14.22
CA MET A 22 12.28 10.00 15.28
C MET A 22 12.93 8.60 15.13
N PRO A 23 14.21 8.42 15.53
CA PRO A 23 14.94 7.17 15.31
C PRO A 23 14.23 5.92 15.83
N GLU A 24 13.57 6.00 16.99
CA GLU A 24 12.81 4.90 17.57
C GLU A 24 11.62 4.49 16.69
N ALA A 25 10.83 5.47 16.22
CA ALA A 25 9.71 5.22 15.34
C ALA A 25 10.18 4.68 13.97
N GLU A 26 11.28 5.22 13.43
CA GLU A 26 11.90 4.72 12.21
C GLU A 26 12.26 3.23 12.31
N ALA A 27 12.89 2.82 13.41
CA ALA A 27 13.29 1.44 13.65
C ALA A 27 12.08 0.49 13.70
N ILE A 28 11.01 0.90 14.40
CA ILE A 28 9.76 0.12 14.49
C ILE A 28 9.13 -0.03 13.10
N TYR A 29 8.99 1.06 12.36
CA TYR A 29 8.40 1.07 11.01
C TYR A 29 9.16 0.17 10.04
N ARG A 30 10.49 0.27 10.02
CA ARG A 30 11.34 -0.55 9.15
C ARG A 30 11.24 -2.03 9.51
N ARG A 31 11.27 -2.36 10.80
CA ARG A 31 11.14 -3.74 11.27
C ARG A 31 9.79 -4.35 10.86
N TRP A 32 8.70 -3.60 11.04
CA TRP A 32 7.36 -4.07 10.66
C TRP A 32 7.23 -4.27 9.14
N VAL A 33 7.66 -3.30 8.32
CA VAL A 33 7.62 -3.43 6.85
C VAL A 33 8.50 -4.59 6.36
N ALA A 34 9.69 -4.77 6.94
CA ALA A 34 10.57 -5.89 6.61
C ALA A 34 9.97 -7.25 7.00
N HIS A 35 9.30 -7.32 8.15
CA HIS A 35 8.57 -8.51 8.58
C HIS A 35 7.46 -8.89 7.60
N LEU A 36 6.60 -7.94 7.24
CA LEU A 36 5.53 -8.16 6.26
C LEU A 36 6.08 -8.57 4.89
N HIS A 37 7.15 -7.92 4.43
CA HIS A 37 7.79 -8.29 3.18
C HIS A 37 8.23 -9.76 3.19
N ALA A 38 8.91 -10.20 4.26
CA ALA A 38 9.33 -11.59 4.40
C ALA A 38 8.15 -12.57 4.47
N GLU A 39 7.08 -12.22 5.18
CA GLU A 39 5.87 -13.05 5.25
C GLU A 39 5.19 -13.20 3.88
N PHE A 40 5.06 -12.12 3.10
CA PHE A 40 4.45 -12.19 1.77
C PHE A 40 5.35 -12.83 0.69
N SER A 41 6.67 -12.82 0.89
CA SER A 41 7.61 -13.59 0.06
C SER A 41 7.51 -15.09 0.33
N ARG A 42 7.36 -15.50 1.59
CA ARG A 42 7.24 -16.91 1.98
C ARG A 42 5.87 -17.49 1.65
N ASN A 43 4.82 -16.67 1.79
CA ASN A 43 3.45 -17.11 1.70
C ASN A 43 2.77 -16.47 0.48
N THR A 44 2.66 -17.22 -0.61
CA THR A 44 2.06 -16.74 -1.87
C THR A 44 0.62 -17.17 -2.08
N THR A 45 0.10 -18.13 -1.30
CA THR A 45 -1.29 -18.60 -1.44
C THR A 45 -2.31 -17.55 -0.95
N CYS A 46 -3.48 -17.50 -1.59
CA CYS A 46 -4.60 -16.62 -1.20
C CYS A 46 -5.00 -16.80 0.27
N VAL A 47 -5.16 -18.04 0.73
CA VAL A 47 -5.59 -18.35 2.11
C VAL A 47 -4.62 -17.75 3.11
N ARG A 48 -3.32 -18.06 2.97
CA ARG A 48 -2.32 -17.62 3.94
C ARG A 48 -2.11 -16.11 3.94
N ARG A 49 -2.12 -15.48 2.76
CA ARG A 49 -2.07 -14.01 2.65
C ARG A 49 -3.30 -13.36 3.28
N SER A 50 -4.48 -13.95 3.11
CA SER A 50 -5.71 -13.47 3.74
C SER A 50 -5.64 -13.48 5.26
N GLU A 51 -5.10 -14.55 5.87
CA GLU A 51 -4.91 -14.62 7.32
C GLU A 51 -3.99 -13.53 7.84
N ILE A 52 -2.83 -13.35 7.21
CA ILE A 52 -1.86 -12.30 7.59
C ILE A 52 -2.52 -10.92 7.50
N VAL A 53 -3.17 -10.63 6.37
CA VAL A 53 -3.82 -9.33 6.15
C VAL A 53 -4.96 -9.09 7.14
N ARG A 54 -5.81 -10.09 7.39
CA ARG A 54 -6.90 -10.01 8.37
C ARG A 54 -6.35 -9.67 9.76
N ASP A 55 -5.31 -10.36 10.20
CA ASP A 55 -4.75 -10.20 11.55
C ASP A 55 -4.10 -8.82 11.72
N GLU A 56 -3.36 -8.36 10.70
CA GLU A 56 -2.80 -7.00 10.66
C GLU A 56 -3.90 -5.93 10.68
N LEU A 57 -4.90 -6.04 9.81
CA LEU A 57 -5.99 -5.07 9.77
C LEU A 57 -6.84 -5.07 11.04
N HIS A 58 -6.99 -6.20 11.75
CA HIS A 58 -7.61 -6.22 13.08
C HIS A 58 -6.85 -5.33 14.06
N MET A 59 -5.52 -5.44 14.11
CA MET A 59 -4.70 -4.60 14.98
C MET A 59 -4.74 -3.13 14.55
N LEU A 60 -4.69 -2.86 13.25
CA LEU A 60 -4.66 -1.49 12.72
C LEU A 60 -6.00 -0.75 12.81
N LEU A 61 -7.12 -1.43 12.57
CA LEU A 61 -8.46 -0.81 12.50
C LEU A 61 -9.27 -0.97 13.80
N LEU A 62 -9.09 -2.08 14.51
CA LEU A 62 -9.84 -2.37 15.75
C LEU A 62 -8.99 -2.27 17.01
N GLY A 63 -7.67 -2.07 16.89
CA GLY A 63 -6.76 -1.93 18.03
C GLY A 63 -6.59 -3.22 18.85
N ARG A 64 -6.89 -4.39 18.27
CA ARG A 64 -6.78 -5.69 18.96
C ARG A 64 -6.41 -6.81 18.01
N PRO A 65 -5.76 -7.89 18.48
CA PRO A 65 -5.53 -9.08 17.67
C PRO A 65 -6.84 -9.69 17.17
N HIS A 66 -6.79 -10.34 16.00
CA HIS A 66 -7.90 -11.17 15.54
C HIS A 66 -8.11 -12.36 16.50
N GLY A 67 -9.37 -12.70 16.73
CA GLY A 67 -9.77 -13.76 17.65
C GLY A 67 -10.78 -13.29 18.69
N GLY A 68 -11.22 -14.23 19.53
CA GLY A 68 -12.32 -14.03 20.47
C GLY A 68 -13.67 -14.50 19.90
N ARG A 69 -14.63 -14.83 20.78
CA ARG A 69 -15.97 -15.22 20.35
C ARG A 69 -16.78 -13.98 20.00
N MET A 70 -17.20 -13.89 18.75
CA MET A 70 -18.21 -12.91 18.34
C MET A 70 -19.59 -13.40 18.74
N ASN A 71 -20.38 -12.55 19.40
CA ASN A 71 -21.76 -12.89 19.76
C ASN A 71 -22.71 -12.49 18.63
N ALA A 72 -22.71 -13.29 17.55
CA ALA A 72 -23.58 -13.06 16.40
C ALA A 72 -25.09 -13.23 16.71
N ALA A 73 -25.45 -13.73 17.89
CA ALA A 73 -26.85 -13.85 18.31
C ALA A 73 -27.43 -12.54 18.83
N LEU A 74 -26.58 -11.60 19.26
CA LEU A 74 -27.04 -10.32 19.80
C LEU A 74 -27.11 -9.26 18.70
N ILE A 75 -28.32 -8.86 18.32
CA ILE A 75 -28.57 -7.89 17.23
C ILE A 75 -27.79 -6.59 17.41
N SER A 76 -27.67 -6.10 18.66
CA SER A 76 -26.92 -4.86 18.97
C SER A 76 -25.41 -4.97 18.71
N GLU A 77 -24.85 -6.18 18.66
CA GLU A 77 -23.43 -6.43 18.38
C GLU A 77 -23.16 -6.83 16.92
N LEU A 78 -24.21 -7.02 16.12
CA LEU A 78 -24.07 -7.37 14.70
C LEU A 78 -23.22 -6.37 13.91
N PRO A 79 -23.31 -5.03 14.08
CA PRO A 79 -22.45 -4.11 13.34
C PRO A 79 -20.95 -4.36 13.56
N MET A 80 -20.55 -4.69 14.80
CA MET A 80 -19.16 -5.03 15.12
C MET A 80 -18.76 -6.37 14.50
N SER A 81 -19.70 -7.32 14.44
CA SER A 81 -19.48 -8.61 13.80
C SER A 81 -19.29 -8.46 12.29
N VAL A 82 -20.16 -7.69 11.63
CA VAL A 82 -20.06 -7.36 10.20
C VAL A 82 -18.72 -6.67 9.90
N LEU A 83 -18.30 -5.72 10.74
CA LEU A 83 -17.01 -5.05 10.58
C LEU A 83 -15.83 -6.04 10.69
N ALA A 84 -15.82 -6.89 11.71
CA ALA A 84 -14.75 -7.86 11.92
C ALA A 84 -14.65 -8.87 10.76
N GLU A 85 -15.79 -9.36 10.25
CA GLU A 85 -15.81 -10.25 9.08
C GLU A 85 -15.38 -9.52 7.80
N SER A 86 -15.75 -8.25 7.63
CA SER A 86 -15.38 -7.44 6.47
C SER A 86 -13.89 -7.08 6.41
N ILE A 87 -13.14 -7.30 7.49
CA ILE A 87 -11.68 -7.12 7.50
C ILE A 87 -10.98 -8.30 6.80
N ASP A 88 -11.56 -9.50 6.82
CA ASP A 88 -10.98 -10.68 6.19
C ASP A 88 -11.12 -10.61 4.65
N PRO A 89 -10.01 -10.64 3.88
CA PRO A 89 -10.08 -10.61 2.42
C PRO A 89 -10.90 -11.73 1.79
N ARG A 90 -11.13 -12.85 2.49
CA ARG A 90 -11.94 -13.96 1.99
C ARG A 90 -13.44 -13.64 1.97
N ASN A 91 -13.87 -12.68 2.78
CA ASN A 91 -15.26 -12.29 2.95
C ASN A 91 -15.65 -11.04 2.14
N VAL A 92 -14.70 -10.44 1.41
CA VAL A 92 -14.95 -9.23 0.61
C VAL A 92 -14.97 -9.55 -0.88
N THR A 93 -15.77 -8.81 -1.64
CA THR A 93 -15.77 -8.85 -3.11
C THR A 93 -15.19 -7.56 -3.65
N LEU A 94 -14.16 -7.65 -4.49
CA LEU A 94 -13.58 -6.51 -5.21
C LEU A 94 -14.20 -6.39 -6.61
N PRO A 95 -14.31 -5.18 -7.19
CA PRO A 95 -14.90 -4.97 -8.52
C PRO A 95 -14.34 -5.89 -9.60
N ALA A 96 -13.02 -6.10 -9.61
CA ALA A 96 -12.34 -6.98 -10.56
C ALA A 96 -12.93 -8.40 -10.61
N GLU A 97 -13.45 -8.93 -9.49
CA GLU A 97 -14.03 -10.28 -9.42
C GLU A 97 -15.35 -10.44 -10.19
N MET A 98 -15.98 -9.31 -10.53
CA MET A 98 -17.20 -9.24 -11.35
C MET A 98 -16.90 -9.17 -12.85
N GLU A 99 -15.64 -8.98 -13.25
CA GLU A 99 -15.24 -8.92 -14.65
C GLU A 99 -15.04 -10.33 -15.23
N GLU A 100 -15.58 -10.58 -16.42
CA GLU A 100 -15.53 -11.90 -17.07
C GLU A 100 -14.11 -12.30 -17.52
N ASP A 101 -13.29 -11.32 -17.91
CA ASP A 101 -11.92 -11.50 -18.41
C ASP A 101 -10.86 -11.51 -17.30
N LEU A 102 -11.26 -11.58 -16.03
CA LEU A 102 -10.31 -11.65 -14.93
C LEU A 102 -9.57 -12.99 -14.91
N ASP A 103 -8.23 -12.93 -14.92
CA ASP A 103 -7.39 -14.08 -14.60
C ASP A 103 -7.44 -14.34 -13.09
N ARG A 104 -8.31 -15.28 -12.68
CA ARG A 104 -8.54 -15.60 -11.27
C ARG A 104 -7.33 -16.23 -10.59
N ASP A 105 -6.52 -17.00 -11.32
CA ASP A 105 -5.36 -17.67 -10.75
C ASP A 105 -4.27 -16.67 -10.39
N ARG A 106 -4.07 -15.65 -11.22
CA ARG A 106 -3.18 -14.52 -10.91
C ARG A 106 -3.79 -13.58 -9.87
N PHE A 107 -5.09 -13.35 -9.90
CA PHE A 107 -5.76 -12.40 -9.02
C PHE A 107 -5.89 -12.89 -7.57
N ASN A 108 -6.26 -14.16 -7.37
CA ASN A 108 -6.50 -14.74 -6.04
C ASN A 108 -5.36 -14.50 -5.02
N PRO A 109 -4.07 -14.72 -5.34
CA PRO A 109 -2.98 -14.44 -4.40
C PRO A 109 -2.73 -12.94 -4.18
N ILE A 110 -3.23 -12.06 -5.04
CA ILE A 110 -3.02 -10.61 -5.01
C ILE A 110 -4.17 -9.88 -4.31
N LYS A 111 -5.40 -10.37 -4.42
CA LYS A 111 -6.61 -9.82 -3.79
C LYS A 111 -6.39 -9.44 -2.31
N PRO A 112 -5.80 -10.30 -1.44
CA PRO A 112 -5.56 -9.93 -0.05
C PRO A 112 -4.67 -8.70 0.11
N LEU A 113 -3.66 -8.56 -0.75
CA LEU A 113 -2.71 -7.45 -0.70
C LEU A 113 -3.33 -6.15 -1.22
N ILE A 114 -4.20 -6.23 -2.22
CA ILE A 114 -5.01 -5.08 -2.67
C ILE A 114 -5.95 -4.64 -1.55
N TRP A 115 -6.58 -5.59 -0.85
CA TRP A 115 -7.40 -5.27 0.31
C TRP A 115 -6.58 -4.61 1.43
N PHE A 116 -5.38 -5.12 1.70
CA PHE A 116 -4.49 -4.53 2.70
C PHE A 116 -4.07 -3.11 2.33
N TRP A 117 -3.74 -2.86 1.06
CA TRP A 117 -3.44 -1.52 0.55
C TRP A 117 -4.59 -0.56 0.83
N ARG A 118 -5.82 -0.95 0.49
CA ARG A 118 -7.03 -0.13 0.68
C ARG A 118 -7.31 0.12 2.16
N GLY A 119 -7.22 -0.92 3.00
CA GLY A 119 -7.44 -0.82 4.44
C GLY A 119 -6.40 0.06 5.13
N PHE A 120 -5.12 -0.09 4.79
CA PHE A 120 -4.03 0.73 5.32
C PHE A 120 -4.24 2.22 5.03
N ASP A 121 -4.63 2.58 3.81
CA ASP A 121 -4.85 3.98 3.42
C ASP A 121 -5.99 4.67 4.18
N ARG A 122 -6.90 3.90 4.80
CA ARG A 122 -7.97 4.42 5.67
C ARG A 122 -7.54 4.68 7.12
N THR A 123 -6.29 4.42 7.48
CA THR A 123 -5.76 4.60 8.83
C THR A 123 -4.94 5.88 8.98
N VAL A 124 -4.62 6.28 10.22
CA VAL A 124 -3.62 7.33 10.49
C VAL A 124 -2.21 6.92 10.00
N LEU A 125 -1.91 5.63 9.90
CA LEU A 125 -0.65 5.13 9.33
C LEU A 125 -0.59 5.44 7.83
N GLY A 126 -1.72 5.31 7.12
CA GLY A 126 -1.85 5.66 5.70
C GLY A 126 -1.58 7.14 5.40
N GLN A 127 -1.85 8.02 6.37
CA GLN A 127 -1.56 9.46 6.30
C GLN A 127 -0.09 9.78 6.53
N ASN A 128 0.66 8.91 7.20
CA ASN A 128 2.10 9.09 7.39
C ASN A 128 2.84 8.82 6.08
N LEU A 129 3.26 9.87 5.39
CA LEU A 129 3.92 9.77 4.08
C LEU A 129 5.21 8.92 4.14
N TRP A 130 6.05 9.11 5.16
CA TRP A 130 7.33 8.41 5.26
C TRP A 130 7.14 6.88 5.36
N LEU A 131 6.18 6.46 6.19
CA LEU A 131 5.81 5.05 6.33
C LEU A 131 5.07 4.55 5.08
N GLY A 132 4.06 5.30 4.63
CA GLY A 132 3.18 4.92 3.52
C GLY A 132 3.92 4.68 2.21
N LEU A 133 4.93 5.48 1.86
CA LEU A 133 5.75 5.26 0.67
C LEU A 133 6.44 3.87 0.69
N ARG A 134 6.96 3.47 1.85
CA ARG A 134 7.67 2.19 2.04
C ARG A 134 6.70 1.02 2.08
N PHE A 135 5.59 1.17 2.81
CA PHE A 135 4.55 0.16 2.92
C PHE A 135 3.94 -0.15 1.54
N ARG A 136 3.55 0.87 0.79
CA ARG A 136 2.99 0.71 -0.56
C ARG A 136 4.02 0.14 -1.55
N SER A 137 5.28 0.56 -1.49
CA SER A 137 6.34 -0.04 -2.30
C SER A 137 6.57 -1.52 -1.96
N MET A 138 6.52 -1.90 -0.68
CA MET A 138 6.60 -3.29 -0.24
C MET A 138 5.43 -4.12 -0.78
N LEU A 139 4.19 -3.64 -0.65
CA LEU A 139 3.03 -4.33 -1.24
C LEU A 139 3.11 -4.38 -2.76
N GLY A 140 3.57 -3.30 -3.40
CA GLY A 140 3.74 -3.21 -4.84
C GLY A 140 4.62 -4.30 -5.42
N HIS A 141 5.70 -4.69 -4.73
CA HIS A 141 6.55 -5.83 -5.13
C HIS A 141 5.79 -7.16 -5.21
N HIS A 142 4.70 -7.29 -4.45
CA HIS A 142 3.90 -8.52 -4.35
C HIS A 142 2.59 -8.46 -5.16
N ILE A 143 2.25 -7.28 -5.68
CA ILE A 143 0.99 -7.00 -6.41
C ILE A 143 1.25 -6.81 -7.91
N PHE A 144 2.27 -6.04 -8.27
CA PHE A 144 2.46 -5.57 -9.64
C PHE A 144 3.29 -6.56 -10.47
N ALA A 145 3.11 -6.52 -11.80
CA ALA A 145 3.91 -7.32 -12.72
C ALA A 145 5.40 -6.95 -12.66
N GLY A 146 5.69 -5.67 -12.44
CA GLY A 146 7.04 -5.17 -12.25
C GLY A 146 7.08 -3.85 -11.49
N LEU A 147 8.10 -3.70 -10.64
CA LEU A 147 8.29 -2.49 -9.86
C LEU A 147 9.76 -2.07 -9.90
N GLY A 148 10.03 -0.95 -10.57
CA GLY A 148 11.36 -0.34 -10.63
C GLY A 148 11.84 0.20 -9.29
N THR A 149 13.11 0.56 -9.24
CA THR A 149 13.76 1.14 -8.07
C THR A 149 13.26 2.58 -7.86
N GLY A 150 13.00 2.96 -6.62
CA GLY A 150 12.63 4.34 -6.28
C GLY A 150 11.20 4.75 -6.67
N VAL A 151 10.35 3.80 -7.07
CA VAL A 151 8.92 4.06 -7.33
C VAL A 151 8.22 4.53 -6.05
N ARG A 152 7.41 5.57 -6.17
CA ARG A 152 6.69 6.19 -5.06
C ARG A 152 5.19 6.22 -5.32
N PHE A 153 4.45 5.52 -4.47
CA PHE A 153 2.99 5.56 -4.44
C PHE A 153 2.51 6.43 -3.29
N TYR A 154 1.87 7.54 -3.62
CA TYR A 154 1.16 8.32 -2.62
C TYR A 154 -0.15 7.63 -2.22
N ARG A 155 -0.84 8.20 -1.24
CA ARG A 155 -2.07 7.63 -0.69
C ARG A 155 -3.23 7.64 -1.69
N ASP A 156 -4.17 6.73 -1.50
CA ASP A 156 -5.42 6.63 -2.25
C ASP A 156 -5.24 6.37 -3.75
N VAL A 157 -4.11 5.78 -4.16
CA VAL A 157 -3.95 5.27 -5.54
C VAL A 157 -4.91 4.10 -5.74
N VAL A 158 -5.68 4.15 -6.83
CA VAL A 158 -6.73 3.18 -7.14
C VAL A 158 -6.35 2.39 -8.39
N PHE A 159 -6.35 1.06 -8.25
CA PHE A 159 -6.26 0.07 -9.32
C PHE A 159 -7.08 -1.17 -8.91
N GLU A 160 -7.37 -2.05 -9.86
CA GLU A 160 -8.32 -3.14 -9.64
C GLU A 160 -7.67 -4.54 -9.70
N ARG A 161 -6.75 -4.79 -10.64
CA ARG A 161 -6.09 -6.09 -10.87
C ARG A 161 -4.68 -6.16 -10.28
N GLY A 162 -3.90 -5.09 -10.41
CA GLY A 162 -2.50 -4.97 -9.99
C GLY A 162 -1.51 -5.71 -10.89
N TYR A 163 -1.74 -6.99 -11.18
CA TYR A 163 -0.82 -7.85 -11.92
C TYR A 163 -0.61 -7.49 -13.40
N THR A 164 -1.30 -6.48 -13.91
CA THR A 164 -1.17 -5.93 -15.26
C THR A 164 -0.25 -4.71 -15.29
N LEU A 165 0.10 -4.16 -14.12
CA LEU A 165 0.87 -2.92 -14.02
C LEU A 165 2.36 -3.19 -13.86
N THR A 166 3.16 -2.45 -14.62
CA THR A 166 4.61 -2.38 -14.50
C THR A 166 5.00 -0.91 -14.35
N PHE A 167 5.89 -0.62 -13.40
CA PHE A 167 6.37 0.75 -13.16
C PHE A 167 7.88 0.82 -13.37
N ALA A 168 8.33 1.78 -14.18
CA ALA A 168 9.75 2.04 -14.40
C ALA A 168 10.40 2.72 -13.17
N ASP A 169 11.72 2.78 -13.14
CA ASP A 169 12.48 3.44 -12.08
C ASP A 169 12.03 4.88 -11.85
N ASN A 170 12.02 5.30 -10.58
CA ASN A 170 11.67 6.64 -10.13
C ASN A 170 10.26 7.12 -10.51
N THR A 171 9.37 6.22 -10.93
CA THR A 171 7.97 6.56 -11.22
C THR A 171 7.25 7.09 -9.97
N ILE A 172 6.49 8.16 -10.12
CA ILE A 172 5.72 8.80 -9.04
C ILE A 172 4.24 8.71 -9.38
N ILE A 173 3.46 8.06 -8.53
CA ILE A 173 2.01 8.04 -8.65
C ILE A 173 1.43 8.99 -7.61
N ARG A 174 0.75 10.05 -8.07
CA ARG A 174 0.21 11.11 -7.22
C ARG A 174 -0.96 10.59 -6.35
N PRO A 175 -1.31 11.32 -5.28
CA PRO A 175 -2.41 10.92 -4.42
C PRO A 175 -3.73 10.84 -5.22
N GLY A 176 -4.53 9.81 -4.99
CA GLY A 176 -5.85 9.69 -5.64
C GLY A 176 -5.85 9.25 -7.11
N THR A 177 -4.68 9.01 -7.72
CA THR A 177 -4.60 8.58 -9.12
C THR A 177 -5.35 7.28 -9.34
N ARG A 178 -6.23 7.26 -10.35
CA ARG A 178 -6.97 6.08 -10.78
C ARG A 178 -6.33 5.51 -12.04
N ILE A 179 -5.83 4.28 -11.95
CA ILE A 179 -5.20 3.57 -13.06
C ILE A 179 -6.20 2.54 -13.57
N ASN A 180 -6.57 2.63 -14.85
CA ASN A 180 -7.35 1.57 -15.50
C ASN A 180 -6.40 0.44 -15.91
N ASP A 181 -6.37 -0.61 -15.12
CA ASP A 181 -5.42 -1.71 -15.25
C ASP A 181 -6.05 -2.99 -15.81
N ARG A 182 -7.11 -2.84 -16.63
CA ARG A 182 -7.74 -3.98 -17.32
C ARG A 182 -6.75 -4.67 -18.27
N GLU A 183 -6.00 -3.87 -19.03
CA GLU A 183 -4.95 -4.30 -19.94
C GLU A 183 -3.55 -4.06 -19.34
N PRO A 184 -2.50 -4.77 -19.79
CA PRO A 184 -1.13 -4.50 -19.38
C PRO A 184 -0.68 -3.06 -19.65
N LEU A 185 -0.08 -2.42 -18.64
CA LEU A 185 0.41 -1.04 -18.72
C LEU A 185 1.82 -0.92 -18.16
N ASN A 186 2.68 -0.21 -18.90
CA ASN A 186 4.01 0.21 -18.44
C ASN A 186 3.98 1.71 -18.15
N LEU A 187 4.11 2.08 -16.87
CA LEU A 187 4.03 3.46 -16.40
C LEU A 187 5.42 4.01 -16.06
N SER A 188 5.65 5.27 -16.38
CA SER A 188 6.90 5.99 -16.09
C SER A 188 6.63 7.47 -15.81
N GLY A 189 7.63 8.17 -15.24
CA GLY A 189 7.51 9.59 -14.94
C GLY A 189 6.58 9.89 -13.75
N THR A 190 5.82 10.98 -13.82
CA THR A 190 4.81 11.34 -12.82
C THR A 190 3.42 11.12 -13.40
N VAL A 191 2.63 10.24 -12.78
CA VAL A 191 1.25 9.94 -13.17
C VAL A 191 0.31 10.56 -12.14
N SER A 192 -0.73 11.25 -12.61
CA SER A 192 -1.74 11.93 -11.79
C SER A 192 -3.15 11.54 -12.19
#